data_AF-A0A383CZJ5-F1
#
_entry.id   AF-A0A383CZJ5-F1
#
_cell.length_a   1.000
_cell.length_b   1.000
_cell.length_c   1.000
_cell.angle_alpha   90.00
_cell.angle_beta   90.00
_cell.angle_gamma   90.00
#
_symmetry.space_group_name_H-M   'P 1'
#
loop_
_entity.id
_entity.type
_entity.pdbx_description
1 polymer ?
#
loop_
_entity_poly.entity_id
_entity_poly.type
_entity_poly.pdbx_seq_one_letter_code
_entity_poly.pdbx_strand_id
1 'polypeptide(L)'
;MAILLAAHVLFLPMWLTLWTVIPICIWLADRGPIFYRQERMGKDGRIFTILKFRTMVPDADKAGPVWTSEADSRVTPVGRVLRRTALDELPGLLSIIKRDMSLVGPRALAISEQKDLEKRIPGFEQ
;
A
#
# COMPACT_ATOMS: atom_id res chain seq x y z
N MET A 1 10.90 -27.43 10.93
CA MET A 1 10.98 -26.34 11.92
C MET A 1 12.34 -25.65 11.92
N ALA A 2 13.47 -26.38 12.01
CA ALA A 2 14.83 -25.83 11.95
C ALA A 2 15.15 -25.01 10.67
N ILE A 3 14.73 -25.49 9.48
CA ILE A 3 14.95 -24.78 8.20
C ILE A 3 14.24 -23.42 8.20
N LEU A 4 13.01 -23.36 8.71
CA LEU A 4 12.25 -22.10 8.81
C LEU A 4 12.92 -21.13 9.78
N LEU A 5 13.42 -21.62 10.93
CA LEU A 5 14.16 -20.79 11.88
C LEU A 5 15.45 -20.24 11.27
N ALA A 6 16.22 -21.08 10.59
CA ALA A 6 17.46 -20.66 9.93
C ALA A 6 17.19 -19.59 8.84
N ALA A 7 16.13 -19.76 8.04
CA ALA A 7 15.71 -18.77 7.06
C ALA A 7 15.34 -17.43 7.73
N HIS A 8 14.57 -17.45 8.82
CA HIS A 8 14.21 -16.20 9.52
C HIS A 8 15.43 -15.49 10.10
N VAL A 9 16.38 -16.20 10.69
CA VAL A 9 17.63 -15.61 11.21
C VAL A 9 18.45 -15.02 10.06
N LEU A 10 18.53 -15.70 8.92
CA LEU A 10 19.26 -15.23 7.75
C LEU A 10 18.67 -13.95 7.15
N PHE A 11 17.34 -13.85 7.05
CA PHE A 11 16.66 -12.71 6.45
C PHE A 11 16.34 -11.57 7.43
N LEU A 12 16.47 -11.80 8.75
CA LEU A 12 16.20 -10.78 9.77
C LEU A 12 16.97 -9.47 9.57
N PRO A 13 18.28 -9.47 9.26
CA PRO A 13 19.02 -8.22 9.07
C PRO A 13 18.51 -7.43 7.86
N MET A 14 18.14 -8.12 6.79
CA MET A 14 17.54 -7.50 5.61
C MET A 14 16.18 -6.87 5.95
N TRP A 15 15.33 -7.59 6.68
CA TRP A 15 14.03 -7.08 7.10
C TRP A 15 14.16 -5.85 7.99
N LEU A 16 15.06 -5.89 8.98
CA LEU A 16 15.33 -4.78 9.88
C LEU A 16 15.84 -3.55 9.11
N THR A 17 16.71 -3.76 8.13
CA THR A 17 17.24 -2.70 7.27
C THR A 17 16.11 -2.03 6.48
N LEU A 18 15.24 -2.81 5.83
CA LEU A 18 14.12 -2.27 5.06
C LEU A 18 13.16 -1.47 5.94
N TRP A 19 12.78 -2.01 7.10
CA TRP A 19 11.87 -1.35 8.05
C TRP A 19 12.44 -0.11 8.75
N THR A 20 13.75 0.12 8.64
CA THR A 20 14.41 1.30 9.22
C THR A 20 14.72 2.34 8.15
N VAL A 21 15.38 1.91 7.07
CA VAL A 21 15.88 2.81 6.02
C VAL A 21 14.74 3.40 5.20
N ILE A 22 13.72 2.62 4.84
CA ILE A 22 12.61 3.10 4.01
C ILE A 22 11.85 4.25 4.69
N PRO A 23 11.37 4.10 5.95
CA PRO A 23 10.76 5.20 6.70
C PRO A 23 11.62 6.46 6.76
N ILE A 24 12.92 6.32 7.02
CA ILE A 24 13.86 7.44 7.11
C ILE A 24 13.94 8.16 5.76
N CYS A 25 14.11 7.44 4.66
CA CYS A 25 14.16 8.02 3.31
C CYS A 25 12.86 8.75 2.95
N ILE A 26 11.70 8.19 3.28
CA ILE A 26 10.40 8.83 3.05
C ILE A 26 10.28 10.11 3.87
N TRP A 27 10.69 10.07 5.14
CA TRP A 27 10.61 11.23 6.02
C TRP A 27 11.62 12.31 5.62
N LEU A 28 12.82 11.95 5.18
CA LEU A 28 13.82 12.91 4.69
C LEU A 28 13.39 13.61 3.40
N ALA A 29 12.52 12.99 2.59
CA ALA A 29 12.07 13.55 1.32
C ALA A 29 11.24 14.84 1.48
N ASP A 30 10.35 14.90 2.47
CA ASP A 30 9.43 16.04 2.63
C ASP A 30 8.97 16.30 4.09
N ARG A 31 9.53 15.58 5.08
CA ARG A 31 9.20 15.66 6.53
C ARG A 31 7.75 15.32 6.91
N GLY A 32 6.94 14.82 5.98
CA GLY A 32 5.57 14.40 6.22
C GLY A 32 5.43 12.96 6.76
N PRO A 33 4.19 12.45 6.83
CA PRO A 33 3.91 11.13 7.40
C PRO A 33 4.53 10.00 6.56
N ILE A 34 5.10 9.00 7.25
CA ILE A 34 5.75 7.86 6.59
C ILE A 34 4.74 6.92 5.95
N PHE A 35 3.60 6.72 6.61
CA PHE A 35 2.58 5.76 6.19
C PHE A 35 1.42 6.47 5.51
N TYR A 36 0.93 5.84 4.45
CA TYR A 36 -0.34 6.17 3.81
C TYR A 36 -1.38 5.12 4.19
N ARG A 37 -2.58 5.58 4.51
CA ARG A 37 -3.73 4.72 4.87
C ARG A 37 -4.81 4.93 3.84
N GLN A 38 -5.34 3.84 3.30
CA GLN A 38 -6.41 3.90 2.31
C GLN A 38 -7.52 2.93 2.69
N GLU A 39 -8.76 3.40 2.64
CA GLU A 39 -9.93 2.54 2.80
C GLU A 39 -10.23 1.80 1.50
N ARG A 40 -10.47 0.50 1.62
CA ARG A 40 -10.73 -0.40 0.50
C ARG A 40 -11.97 -1.24 0.77
N MET A 41 -12.71 -1.57 -0.28
CA MET A 41 -13.81 -2.53 -0.20
C MET A 41 -13.22 -3.94 -0.22
N GLY A 42 -13.36 -4.64 0.90
CA GLY A 42 -13.00 -6.05 1.05
C GLY A 42 -14.15 -6.99 0.68
N LYS A 43 -13.97 -8.26 1.01
CA LYS A 43 -14.96 -9.30 0.74
C LYS A 43 -16.26 -9.05 1.51
N ASP A 44 -17.40 -9.38 0.90
CA ASP A 44 -18.74 -9.27 1.49
C ASP A 44 -19.08 -7.83 1.92
N GLY A 45 -18.56 -6.83 1.17
CA GLY A 45 -18.77 -5.41 1.46
C GLY A 45 -18.04 -4.87 2.71
N ARG A 46 -17.11 -5.63 3.30
CA ARG A 46 -16.40 -5.19 4.51
C ARG A 46 -15.32 -4.17 4.19
N ILE A 47 -15.44 -2.98 4.76
CA ILE A 47 -14.42 -1.94 4.63
C ILE A 47 -13.24 -2.28 5.55
N PHE A 48 -12.03 -2.22 4.99
CA PHE A 48 -10.79 -2.32 5.77
C PHE A 48 -9.80 -1.24 5.33
N THR A 49 -8.85 -0.93 6.21
CA THR A 49 -7.80 0.06 5.92
C THR A 49 -6.51 -0.64 5.56
N ILE A 50 -6.04 -0.46 4.31
CA ILE A 50 -4.70 -0.90 3.91
C ILE A 50 -3.67 0.15 4.36
N LEU A 51 -2.57 -0.33 4.92
CA LEU A 51 -1.40 0.47 5.28
C LEU A 51 -0.33 0.31 4.19
N LYS A 52 0.23 1.41 3.71
CA LYS A 52 1.35 1.42 2.77
C LYS A 52 2.41 2.41 3.21
N PHE A 53 3.62 2.29 2.69
CA PHE A 53 4.56 3.40 2.74
C PHE A 53 4.08 4.50 1.81
N ARG A 54 4.20 5.74 2.25
CA ARG A 54 3.80 6.90 1.47
C ARG A 54 4.79 7.11 0.33
N THR A 55 4.26 7.10 -0.89
CA THR A 55 5.04 7.26 -2.14
C THR A 55 4.78 8.61 -2.82
N MET A 56 3.82 9.38 -2.32
CA MET A 56 3.45 10.69 -2.84
C MET A 56 3.71 11.79 -1.80
N VAL A 57 3.82 13.02 -2.26
CA VAL A 57 3.85 14.21 -1.39
C VAL A 57 2.59 14.29 -0.52
N PRO A 58 2.63 14.96 0.65
CA PRO A 58 1.43 15.23 1.44
C PRO A 58 0.34 15.87 0.57
N ASP A 59 -0.92 15.55 0.86
CA ASP A 59 -2.08 16.14 0.18
C ASP A 59 -2.13 15.95 -1.34
N ALA A 60 -1.39 14.96 -1.89
CA ALA A 60 -1.45 14.62 -3.32
C ALA A 60 -2.87 14.35 -3.84
N ASP A 61 -3.73 13.81 -2.99
CA ASP A 61 -5.14 13.53 -3.29
C ASP A 61 -5.97 14.82 -3.53
N LYS A 62 -5.52 15.97 -3.02
CA LYS A 62 -6.17 17.29 -3.23
C LYS A 62 -5.79 17.94 -4.56
N ALA A 63 -4.77 17.43 -5.24
CA ALA A 63 -4.14 18.11 -6.39
C ALA A 63 -4.65 17.68 -7.78
N GLY A 64 -5.67 16.81 -7.87
CA GLY A 64 -6.24 16.37 -9.17
C GLY A 64 -6.36 14.85 -9.32
N PRO A 65 -6.83 14.35 -10.48
CA PRO A 65 -7.52 13.06 -10.61
C PRO A 65 -6.74 11.84 -10.10
N VAL A 66 -7.54 10.82 -9.73
CA VAL A 66 -7.19 9.60 -8.98
C VAL A 66 -6.18 8.69 -9.71
N TRP A 67 -6.02 8.85 -11.02
CA TRP A 67 -5.09 8.04 -11.81
C TRP A 67 -3.72 8.69 -11.94
N THR A 68 -2.72 7.99 -11.40
CA THR A 68 -1.31 8.30 -11.60
C THR A 68 -0.89 8.06 -13.04
N SER A 69 -0.37 9.09 -13.71
CA SER A 69 0.43 8.95 -14.93
C SER A 69 1.85 8.47 -14.62
N GLU A 70 2.56 7.90 -15.59
CA GLU A 70 3.97 7.47 -15.42
C GLU A 70 4.91 8.59 -14.95
N ALA A 71 4.58 9.85 -15.27
CA ALA A 71 5.32 11.05 -14.87
C ALA A 71 4.54 11.92 -13.86
N ASP A 72 3.81 11.31 -12.93
CA ASP A 72 3.07 12.06 -11.90
C ASP A 72 4.02 12.82 -10.96
N SER A 73 3.96 14.16 -11.02
CA SER A 73 4.78 15.08 -10.22
C SER A 73 4.56 14.95 -8.71
N ARG A 74 3.44 14.33 -8.29
CA ARG A 74 3.13 14.09 -6.89
C ARG A 74 3.93 12.94 -6.30
N VAL A 75 4.56 12.09 -7.12
CA VAL A 75 5.34 10.94 -6.66
C VAL A 75 6.75 11.37 -6.30
N THR A 76 7.17 11.11 -5.06
CA THR A 76 8.52 11.47 -4.61
C THR A 76 9.58 10.60 -5.29
N PRO A 77 10.84 11.03 -5.40
CA PRO A 77 11.91 10.19 -5.95
C PRO A 77 12.05 8.84 -5.24
N VAL A 78 11.97 8.86 -3.90
CA VAL A 78 11.94 7.64 -3.06
C VAL A 78 10.70 6.81 -3.37
N GLY A 79 9.53 7.44 -3.46
CA GLY A 79 8.27 6.78 -3.79
C GLY A 79 8.29 6.09 -5.15
N ARG A 80 8.97 6.67 -6.15
CA ARG A 80 9.15 6.06 -7.47
C ARG A 80 9.92 4.74 -7.39
N VAL A 81 10.98 4.68 -6.58
CA VAL A 81 11.73 3.44 -6.36
C VAL A 81 10.86 2.41 -5.65
N LEU A 82 10.17 2.81 -4.57
CA LEU A 82 9.32 1.91 -3.79
C LEU A 82 8.20 1.28 -4.63
N ARG A 83 7.56 2.06 -5.52
CA ARG A 83 6.52 1.54 -6.44
C ARG A 83 7.07 0.56 -7.46
N ARG A 84 8.26 0.83 -8.02
CA ARG A 84 8.90 -0.06 -9.00
C ARG A 84 9.27 -1.41 -8.41
N THR A 85 9.58 -1.45 -7.12
CA THR A 85 9.95 -2.67 -6.39
C THR A 85 8.81 -3.27 -5.58
N ALA A 86 7.61 -2.67 -5.62
CA ALA A 86 6.47 -3.00 -4.77
C ALA A 86 6.76 -2.97 -3.25
N LEU A 87 7.87 -2.33 -2.84
CA LEU A 87 8.25 -2.21 -1.43
C LEU A 87 7.30 -1.28 -0.66
N ASP A 88 6.53 -0.44 -1.35
CA ASP A 88 5.54 0.42 -0.71
C ASP A 88 4.38 -0.37 -0.08
N GLU A 89 4.12 -1.58 -0.54
CA GLU A 89 3.06 -2.44 -0.01
C GLU A 89 3.50 -3.29 1.18
N LEU A 90 4.78 -3.26 1.57
CA LEU A 90 5.29 -4.02 2.72
C LEU A 90 4.47 -3.83 4.01
N PRO A 91 4.04 -2.61 4.39
CA PRO A 91 3.19 -2.42 5.57
C PRO A 91 1.82 -3.09 5.44
N GLY A 92 1.36 -3.33 4.22
CA GLY A 92 0.09 -3.97 3.88
C GLY A 92 0.06 -5.45 4.25
N LEU A 93 1.22 -6.10 4.38
CA LEU A 93 1.34 -7.47 4.88
C LEU A 93 0.69 -7.65 6.27
N LEU A 94 0.66 -6.59 7.08
CA LEU A 94 -0.03 -6.58 8.36
C LEU A 94 -1.54 -6.84 8.20
N SER A 95 -2.15 -6.37 7.11
CA SER A 95 -3.58 -6.59 6.81
C SER A 95 -3.84 -8.05 6.44
N ILE A 96 -2.89 -8.72 5.81
CA ILE A 96 -2.97 -10.17 5.51
C ILE A 96 -2.86 -10.97 6.81
N ILE A 97 -1.94 -10.61 7.70
CA ILE A 97 -1.77 -11.24 9.01
C ILE A 97 -3.04 -11.07 9.86
N LYS A 98 -3.68 -9.90 9.79
CA LYS A 98 -4.97 -9.61 10.46
C LYS A 98 -6.17 -10.30 9.83
N ARG A 99 -6.00 -10.95 8.67
CA ARG A 99 -7.07 -11.56 7.85
C ARG A 99 -8.07 -10.57 7.26
N ASP A 100 -7.68 -9.29 7.14
CA ASP A 100 -8.45 -8.27 6.41
C ASP A 100 -8.30 -8.46 4.88
N MET A 101 -7.19 -9.08 4.46
CA MET A 101 -6.87 -9.36 3.05
C MET A 101 -6.34 -10.80 2.87
N SER A 102 -6.49 -11.33 1.66
CA SER A 102 -5.81 -12.54 1.21
C SER A 102 -4.56 -12.18 0.40
N LEU A 103 -3.55 -13.06 0.42
CA LEU A 103 -2.38 -12.95 -0.45
C LEU A 103 -2.77 -13.07 -1.94
N VAL A 104 -3.80 -13.89 -2.23
CA VAL A 104 -4.34 -14.09 -3.57
C VAL A 104 -5.86 -13.90 -3.51
N GLY A 105 -6.38 -13.00 -4.33
CA GLY A 105 -7.81 -12.69 -4.42
C GLY A 105 -8.09 -11.51 -5.35
N PRO A 106 -9.37 -11.17 -5.58
CA PRO A 106 -9.77 -9.98 -6.32
C PRO A 106 -9.14 -8.71 -5.72
N ARG A 107 -8.78 -7.76 -6.58
CA ARG A 107 -8.21 -6.48 -6.13
C ARG A 107 -9.27 -5.69 -5.38
N ALA A 108 -9.04 -5.45 -4.10
CA ALA A 108 -9.87 -4.54 -3.31
C ALA A 108 -9.81 -3.12 -3.90
N LEU A 109 -10.95 -2.59 -4.36
CA LEU A 109 -11.05 -1.25 -4.94
C LEU A 109 -11.16 -0.18 -3.87
N ALA A 110 -10.83 1.06 -4.22
CA ALA A 110 -11.10 2.19 -3.34
C ALA A 110 -12.62 2.35 -3.17
N ILE A 111 -13.08 2.83 -2.01
CA ILE A 111 -14.52 2.95 -1.72
C ILE A 111 -15.25 3.83 -2.75
N SER A 112 -14.63 4.94 -3.17
CA SER A 112 -15.18 5.81 -4.23
C SER A 112 -15.29 5.07 -5.56
N GLU A 113 -14.22 4.40 -5.97
CA GLU A 113 -14.15 3.65 -7.23
C GLU A 113 -15.16 2.49 -7.26
N GLN A 114 -15.31 1.75 -6.15
CA GLN A 114 -16.31 0.69 -6.00
C GLN A 114 -17.72 1.24 -6.18
N LYS A 115 -18.07 2.32 -5.48
CA LYS A 115 -19.39 2.96 -5.57
C LYS A 115 -19.69 3.51 -6.97
N ASP A 116 -18.67 4.03 -7.65
CA ASP A 116 -18.83 4.53 -9.01
C ASP A 116 -19.07 3.40 -10.02
N LEU A 117 -18.44 2.24 -9.81
CA LEU A 117 -18.67 1.05 -10.64
C LEU A 117 -20.01 0.39 -10.37
N GLU A 118 -20.44 0.29 -9.10
CA GLU A 118 -21.78 -0.21 -8.71
C GLU A 118 -22.90 0.58 -9.40
N LYS A 119 -22.74 1.90 -9.54
CA LYS A 119 -23.70 2.75 -10.27
C LYS A 119 -23.69 2.53 -11.77
N ARG A 120 -22.54 2.20 -12.35
CA ARG A 120 -22.35 2.11 -13.81
C ARG A 120 -22.61 0.71 -14.36
N ILE A 121 -22.44 -0.31 -13.53
CA ILE A 121 -22.47 -1.72 -13.92
C ILE A 121 -23.46 -2.45 -13.01
N PRO A 122 -24.68 -2.71 -13.48
CA PRO A 122 -25.65 -3.52 -12.72
C PRO A 122 -25.08 -4.90 -12.38
N GLY A 123 -25.13 -5.30 -11.11
CA GLY A 123 -24.63 -6.60 -10.65
C GLY A 123 -23.13 -6.64 -10.30
N PHE A 124 -22.47 -5.48 -10.12
CA PHE A 124 -21.06 -5.38 -9.72
C PHE A 124 -20.79 -5.61 -8.22
N GLU A 125 -21.82 -5.92 -7.43
CA GLU A 125 -21.69 -6.17 -5.99
C GLU A 125 -20.78 -7.39 -5.74
N GLN A 126 -19.79 -7.25 -4.86
CA GLN A 126 -18.77 -8.27 -4.53
C GLN A 126 -19.10 -9.05 -3.25
#